data_AF-A0A961I947-F1
#
_entry.id   AF-A0A961I947-F1
#
_cell.length_a   1.000
_cell.length_b   1.000
_cell.length_c   1.000
_cell.angle_alpha   90.00
_cell.angle_beta   90.00
_cell.angle_gamma   90.00
#
_symmetry.space_group_name_H-M   'P 1'
#
loop_
_entity.id
_entity.type
_entity.pdbx_description
1 polymer ?
#
loop_
_entity_poly.entity_id
_entity_poly.type
_entity_poly.pdbx_seq_one_letter_code
_entity_poly.pdbx_strand_id
1 'polypeptide(L)'
;MEWAGGGQVTEAIFMERLDRLCEALEPGDSIVVNLLYLDAYLWGFQYPLVRRLSREGYPIDGITISAGIPDLDEAVSILDSLEQSGLWLNSFKPGTSSQIRQVLDIAAKRPGHSLIMQVEGGAAGGHHSWEHLEELVAANYHRIRRNDDVILAVGGGIATPRQAAEWLHGSWNSRESMPVDAVFLGTRLMAAAEAHTADTVKEALVRIGGQSTWSDGKSGANLGGIVSGRSGLGADIYYAKNHWSDTSAWLEKLLAGKDAASAREVIQANRTEIIDAINRTAKPYFGELDIDYATMLRRFVELTCASHLKNTDLNCGDAFIDQSYAARFEELAQRCIQRFGLTHPESDPDDPLSLIQSLIDQNSLVESTPLYPEDRQHFLQVCMRPGKPVNFIPVIDESLLRHYRSDSLWYSHCEGIDPESCAWIPGPVAVSGITIPNESVVQILSSFESAIIARSSTSSHSLAQAEYQRHSDYRAQVELDSTDHSTVRGNGDSPDPFDY
;
A
#
# COMPACT_ATOMS: atom_id res chain seq x y z
N MET A 1 -2.04 1.79 14.09
CA MET A 1 -1.69 2.15 12.70
C MET A 1 -0.69 1.15 12.17
N GLU A 2 -0.70 0.86 10.86
CA GLU A 2 0.33 0.05 10.21
C GLU A 2 1.30 0.96 9.43
N TRP A 3 2.58 0.97 9.81
CA TRP A 3 3.62 1.75 9.16
C TRP A 3 4.26 0.94 8.02
N ALA A 4 4.30 1.49 6.81
CA ALA A 4 4.70 0.76 5.62
C ALA A 4 6.24 0.59 5.53
N GLY A 5 6.71 -0.67 5.49
CA GLY A 5 8.13 -0.99 5.30
C GLY A 5 8.65 -0.77 3.87
N GLY A 6 7.79 -0.81 2.84
CA GLY A 6 8.20 -0.72 1.44
C GLY A 6 8.95 0.58 1.06
N GLY A 7 8.73 1.67 1.80
CA GLY A 7 9.44 2.94 1.61
C GLY A 7 10.69 3.11 2.49
N GLN A 8 10.96 2.16 3.40
CA GLN A 8 12.07 2.19 4.34
C GLN A 8 13.23 1.36 3.77
N VAL A 9 13.90 1.87 2.72
CA VAL A 9 14.81 1.07 1.89
C VAL A 9 16.22 0.88 2.47
N THR A 10 16.55 1.58 3.56
CA THR A 10 17.80 1.43 4.31
C THR A 10 17.53 1.53 5.81
N GLU A 11 18.43 0.99 6.63
CA GLU A 11 18.36 1.13 8.09
C GLU A 11 18.39 2.60 8.53
N ALA A 12 19.19 3.44 7.87
CA ALA A 12 19.28 4.87 8.19
C ALA A 12 17.92 5.59 8.02
N ILE A 13 17.25 5.38 6.88
CA ILE A 13 15.91 5.96 6.62
C ILE A 13 14.89 5.43 7.63
N PHE A 14 14.95 4.12 7.93
CA PHE A 14 14.08 3.49 8.90
C PHE A 14 14.24 4.13 10.29
N MET A 15 15.47 4.28 10.76
CA MET A 15 15.77 4.86 12.08
C MET A 15 15.35 6.33 12.16
N GLU A 16 15.72 7.14 11.18
CA GLU A 16 15.38 8.58 11.16
C GLU A 16 13.86 8.79 11.24
N ARG A 17 13.08 8.04 10.46
CA ARG A 17 11.62 8.17 10.45
C ARG A 17 10.97 7.55 11.68
N LEU A 18 11.56 6.51 12.25
CA LEU A 18 11.10 5.96 13.53
C LEU A 18 11.35 6.95 14.67
N ASP A 19 12.48 7.66 14.68
CA ASP A 19 12.77 8.68 15.69
C ASP A 19 11.75 9.83 15.60
N ARG A 20 11.45 10.33 14.39
CA ARG A 20 10.37 11.31 14.16
C ARG A 20 9.00 10.81 14.63
N LEU A 21 8.72 9.53 14.41
CA LEU A 21 7.48 8.92 14.89
C LEU A 21 7.44 8.88 16.43
N CYS A 22 8.55 8.49 17.07
CA CYS A 22 8.64 8.46 18.54
C CYS A 22 8.45 9.83 19.17
N GLU A 23 8.92 10.90 18.51
CA GLU A 23 8.68 12.28 18.94
C GLU A 23 7.21 12.72 18.81
N ALA A 24 6.47 12.13 17.87
CA ALA A 24 5.08 12.49 17.57
C ALA A 24 4.04 11.65 18.34
N LEU A 25 4.42 10.46 18.82
CA LEU A 25 3.53 9.56 19.56
C LEU A 25 3.37 9.99 21.02
N GLU A 26 2.17 9.83 21.57
CA GLU A 26 1.95 10.01 23.01
C GLU A 26 2.51 8.81 23.79
N PRO A 27 2.94 9.00 25.06
CA PRO A 27 3.44 7.91 25.88
C PRO A 27 2.42 6.77 26.01
N GLY A 28 2.82 5.57 25.57
CA GLY A 28 1.99 4.36 25.59
C GLY A 28 1.37 4.00 24.24
N ASP A 29 1.45 4.89 23.24
CA ASP A 29 1.06 4.56 21.87
C ASP A 29 2.13 3.70 21.18
N SER A 30 1.69 2.89 20.23
CA SER A 30 2.54 1.97 19.48
C SER A 30 2.09 1.81 18.03
N ILE A 31 3.00 1.27 17.22
CA ILE A 31 2.73 0.94 15.82
C ILE A 31 2.94 -0.55 15.53
N VAL A 32 2.37 -0.97 14.40
CA VAL A 32 2.70 -2.23 13.72
C VAL A 32 3.46 -1.88 12.45
N VAL A 33 4.47 -2.67 12.09
CA VAL A 33 5.24 -2.46 10.85
C VAL A 33 4.82 -3.46 9.77
N ASN A 34 4.46 -3.00 8.57
CA ASN A 34 4.25 -3.87 7.42
C ASN A 34 5.60 -4.29 6.82
N LEU A 35 5.83 -5.60 6.71
CA LEU A 35 7.01 -6.16 6.06
C LEU A 35 6.59 -6.97 4.82
N LEU A 36 7.27 -6.72 3.70
CA LEU A 36 7.05 -7.39 2.42
C LEU A 36 7.86 -8.69 2.38
N TYR A 37 7.21 -9.85 2.56
CA TYR A 37 7.90 -11.13 2.71
C TYR A 37 8.70 -11.55 1.47
N LEU A 38 8.14 -11.36 0.27
CA LEU A 38 8.80 -11.75 -0.98
C LEU A 38 9.86 -10.75 -1.46
N ASP A 39 9.99 -9.58 -0.83
CA ASP A 39 11.13 -8.69 -1.07
C ASP A 39 12.30 -9.12 -0.19
N ALA A 40 13.13 -10.03 -0.71
CA ALA A 40 14.24 -10.61 0.05
C ALA A 40 15.24 -9.55 0.56
N TYR A 41 15.40 -8.43 -0.15
CA TYR A 41 16.28 -7.35 0.28
C TYR A 41 15.69 -6.64 1.50
N LEU A 42 14.44 -6.16 1.40
CA LEU A 42 13.78 -5.46 2.50
C LEU A 42 13.57 -6.38 3.71
N TRP A 43 13.06 -7.59 3.50
CA TRP A 43 12.87 -8.58 4.56
C TRP A 43 14.18 -8.89 5.29
N GLY A 44 15.27 -9.08 4.54
CA GLY A 44 16.58 -9.48 5.07
C GLY A 44 17.15 -8.55 6.12
N PHE A 45 16.85 -7.25 6.07
CA PHE A 45 17.29 -6.30 7.10
C PHE A 45 16.16 -5.79 7.99
N GLN A 46 14.94 -5.59 7.47
CA GLN A 46 13.84 -5.01 8.27
C GLN A 46 13.35 -5.98 9.35
N TYR A 47 13.25 -7.28 9.04
CA TYR A 47 12.81 -8.27 10.02
C TYR A 47 13.73 -8.36 11.26
N PRO A 48 15.07 -8.53 11.13
CA PRO A 48 15.96 -8.50 12.29
C PRO A 48 16.00 -7.11 12.96
N LEU A 49 15.90 -6.02 12.19
CA LEU A 49 15.90 -4.65 12.69
C LEU A 49 14.71 -4.39 13.63
N VAL A 50 13.48 -4.65 13.19
CA VAL A 50 12.26 -4.43 13.99
C VAL A 50 12.30 -5.20 15.31
N ARG A 51 12.78 -6.45 15.28
CA ARG A 51 12.94 -7.27 16.50
C ARG A 51 13.96 -6.70 17.48
N ARG A 52 15.07 -6.16 16.97
CA ARG A 52 16.06 -5.47 17.80
C ARG A 52 15.42 -4.22 18.43
N LEU A 53 14.78 -3.39 17.63
CA LEU A 53 14.18 -2.12 18.08
C LEU A 53 13.10 -2.34 19.14
N SER A 54 12.25 -3.35 18.98
CA SER A 54 11.26 -3.72 19.99
C SER A 54 11.92 -4.07 21.34
N ARG A 55 13.02 -4.84 21.33
CA ARG A 55 13.79 -5.15 22.56
C ARG A 55 14.51 -3.94 23.15
N GLU A 56 14.86 -2.96 22.32
CA GLU A 56 15.45 -1.69 22.75
C GLU A 56 14.40 -0.72 23.33
N GLY A 57 13.10 -1.07 23.27
CA GLY A 57 12.01 -0.29 23.85
C GLY A 57 11.36 0.71 22.91
N TYR A 58 11.64 0.63 21.60
CA TYR A 58 10.91 1.41 20.61
C TYR A 58 9.43 0.99 20.57
N PRO A 59 8.50 1.92 20.24
CA PRO A 59 7.05 1.71 20.32
C PRO A 59 6.50 0.85 19.17
N ILE A 60 6.96 -0.39 19.07
CA ILE A 60 6.57 -1.35 18.05
C ILE A 60 6.00 -2.60 18.73
N ASP A 61 4.72 -2.88 18.52
CA ASP A 61 3.99 -3.99 19.15
C ASP A 61 3.85 -5.22 18.26
N GLY A 62 4.10 -5.10 16.96
CA GLY A 62 3.96 -6.23 16.05
C GLY A 62 4.35 -5.94 14.61
N ILE A 63 4.22 -6.96 13.78
CA ILE A 63 4.40 -6.85 12.33
C ILE A 63 3.22 -7.42 11.55
N THR A 64 2.96 -6.82 10.39
CA THR A 64 2.09 -7.39 9.35
C THR A 64 2.97 -7.99 8.27
N ILE A 65 2.89 -9.30 8.08
CA ILE A 65 3.59 -10.01 7.01
C ILE A 65 2.68 -10.02 5.79
N SER A 66 3.11 -9.30 4.75
CA SER A 66 2.37 -9.12 3.52
C SER A 66 3.15 -9.61 2.29
N ALA A 67 2.51 -9.55 1.11
CA ALA A 67 3.07 -10.00 -0.15
C ALA A 67 3.53 -11.47 -0.15
N GLY A 68 2.88 -12.35 0.62
CA GLY A 68 3.19 -13.77 0.70
C GLY A 68 2.92 -14.34 2.08
N ILE A 69 2.66 -15.65 2.16
CA ILE A 69 2.57 -16.39 3.43
C ILE A 69 3.79 -17.32 3.47
N PRO A 70 4.63 -17.29 4.52
CA PRO A 70 5.74 -18.23 4.67
C PRO A 70 5.24 -19.67 4.77
N ASP A 71 6.12 -20.63 4.51
CA ASP A 71 5.80 -22.04 4.74
C ASP A 71 5.55 -22.32 6.22
N LEU A 72 4.77 -23.36 6.55
CA LEU A 72 4.25 -23.60 7.90
C LEU A 72 5.33 -23.54 9.00
N ASP A 73 6.41 -24.32 8.86
CA ASP A 73 7.46 -24.40 9.89
C ASP A 73 8.26 -23.08 10.00
N GLU A 74 8.43 -22.38 8.87
CA GLU A 74 9.09 -21.07 8.83
C GLU A 74 8.22 -20.01 9.51
N ALA A 75 6.92 -19.97 9.21
CA ALA A 75 5.97 -19.06 9.82
C ALA A 75 5.91 -19.25 11.35
N VAL A 76 5.89 -20.49 11.83
CA VAL A 76 5.92 -20.78 13.28
C VAL A 76 7.22 -20.28 13.90
N SER A 77 8.37 -20.55 13.26
CA SER A 77 9.67 -20.05 13.72
C SER A 77 9.73 -18.52 13.76
N ILE A 78 9.15 -17.84 12.75
CA ILE A 78 9.02 -16.38 12.72
C ILE A 78 8.20 -15.90 13.91
N LEU A 79 7.02 -16.49 14.16
CA LEU A 79 6.15 -16.09 15.27
C LEU A 79 6.79 -16.31 16.65
N ASP A 80 7.47 -17.45 16.87
CA ASP A 80 8.22 -17.71 18.11
C ASP A 80 9.30 -16.65 18.34
N SER A 81 9.99 -16.29 17.25
CA SER A 81 11.06 -15.30 17.23
C SER A 81 10.56 -13.87 17.49
N LEU A 82 9.34 -13.54 17.04
CA LEU A 82 8.65 -12.28 17.31
C LEU A 82 8.21 -12.19 18.77
N GLU A 83 7.57 -13.23 19.31
CA GLU A 83 7.14 -13.29 20.71
C GLU A 83 8.33 -13.13 21.68
N GLN A 84 9.46 -13.81 21.40
CA GLN A 84 10.72 -13.64 22.15
C GLN A 84 11.31 -12.23 22.06
N SER A 85 10.82 -11.39 21.15
CA SER A 85 11.22 -9.99 21.01
C SER A 85 10.22 -9.03 21.64
N GLY A 86 9.12 -9.53 22.21
CA GLY A 86 8.03 -8.71 22.76
C GLY A 86 6.98 -8.29 21.72
N LEU A 87 7.04 -8.82 20.49
CA LEU A 87 6.11 -8.49 19.41
C LEU A 87 4.93 -9.47 19.43
N TRP A 88 3.75 -8.97 19.79
CA TRP A 88 2.55 -9.78 20.03
C TRP A 88 1.39 -9.47 19.08
N LEU A 89 1.38 -8.28 18.46
CA LEU A 89 0.32 -7.85 17.53
C LEU A 89 0.66 -8.22 16.08
N ASN A 90 0.83 -9.51 15.82
CA ASN A 90 1.30 -10.02 14.54
C ASN A 90 0.16 -10.43 13.61
N SER A 91 0.36 -10.22 12.31
CA SER A 91 -0.65 -10.54 11.32
C SER A 91 -0.10 -11.10 10.01
N PHE A 92 -0.92 -11.88 9.32
CA PHE A 92 -0.71 -12.29 7.94
C PHE A 92 -1.82 -11.73 7.05
N LYS A 93 -1.48 -11.44 5.79
CA LYS A 93 -2.42 -10.90 4.80
C LYS A 93 -2.72 -11.90 3.67
N PRO A 94 -3.63 -12.88 3.87
CA PRO A 94 -4.01 -13.81 2.81
C PRO A 94 -4.98 -13.16 1.80
N GLY A 95 -4.77 -13.45 0.51
CA GLY A 95 -5.63 -12.98 -0.59
C GLY A 95 -6.37 -14.12 -1.32
N THR A 96 -6.25 -15.37 -0.87
CA THR A 96 -6.89 -16.55 -1.48
C THR A 96 -7.34 -17.56 -0.43
N SER A 97 -8.30 -18.44 -0.78
CA SER A 97 -8.73 -19.54 0.11
C SER A 97 -7.62 -20.54 0.45
N SER A 98 -6.58 -20.66 -0.39
CA SER A 98 -5.41 -21.49 -0.06
C SER A 98 -4.57 -20.85 1.04
N GLN A 99 -4.30 -19.55 0.91
CA GLN A 99 -3.54 -18.80 1.90
C GLN A 99 -4.29 -18.68 3.23
N ILE A 100 -5.62 -18.50 3.20
CA ILE A 100 -6.44 -18.54 4.43
C ILE A 100 -6.22 -19.86 5.17
N ARG A 101 -6.27 -21.00 4.47
CA ARG A 101 -6.01 -22.31 5.07
C ARG A 101 -4.59 -22.44 5.62
N GLN A 102 -3.59 -21.92 4.92
CA GLN A 102 -2.20 -21.90 5.41
C GLN A 102 -2.09 -21.13 6.73
N VAL A 103 -2.71 -19.94 6.83
CA VAL A 103 -2.72 -19.15 8.08
C VAL A 103 -3.44 -19.89 9.21
N LEU A 104 -4.52 -20.62 8.91
CA LEU A 104 -5.19 -21.47 9.91
C LEU A 104 -4.33 -22.65 10.35
N ASP A 105 -3.58 -23.28 9.44
CA ASP A 105 -2.64 -24.36 9.77
C ASP A 105 -1.51 -23.84 10.67
N ILE A 106 -1.02 -22.61 10.42
CA ILE A 106 -0.04 -21.92 11.27
C ILE A 106 -0.61 -21.67 12.67
N ALA A 107 -1.82 -21.11 12.78
CA ALA A 107 -2.48 -20.86 14.06
C ALA A 107 -2.69 -22.17 14.85
N ALA A 108 -3.18 -23.22 14.19
CA ALA A 108 -3.39 -24.53 14.81
C ALA A 108 -2.08 -25.18 15.30
N LYS A 109 -0.95 -24.88 14.66
CA LYS A 109 0.37 -25.38 15.07
C LYS A 109 0.91 -24.64 16.29
N ARG A 110 0.41 -23.44 16.58
CA ARG A 110 0.85 -22.58 17.69
C ARG A 110 -0.33 -22.13 18.56
N PRO A 111 -0.98 -23.06 19.27
CA PRO A 111 -2.16 -22.76 20.08
C PRO A 111 -1.84 -21.79 21.22
N GLY A 112 -2.78 -20.91 21.53
CA GLY A 112 -2.66 -19.89 22.58
C GLY A 112 -1.92 -18.62 22.16
N HIS A 113 -1.49 -18.51 20.90
CA HIS A 113 -0.98 -17.25 20.36
C HIS A 113 -1.99 -16.60 19.44
N SER A 114 -2.47 -15.41 19.84
CA SER A 114 -3.39 -14.62 19.03
C SER A 114 -2.74 -14.18 17.72
N LEU A 115 -3.43 -14.42 16.61
CA LEU A 115 -2.98 -14.08 15.27
C LEU A 115 -4.06 -13.31 14.52
N ILE A 116 -3.71 -12.15 13.98
CA ILE A 116 -4.62 -11.40 13.13
C ILE A 116 -4.51 -11.93 11.69
N MET A 117 -5.64 -12.30 11.12
CA MET A 117 -5.75 -12.66 9.71
C MET A 117 -6.41 -11.50 8.96
N GLN A 118 -5.62 -10.74 8.21
CA GLN A 118 -6.10 -9.64 7.37
C GLN A 118 -6.51 -10.15 5.99
N VAL A 119 -7.75 -10.66 5.86
CA VAL A 119 -8.26 -11.14 4.57
C VAL A 119 -8.51 -9.96 3.65
N GLU A 120 -7.79 -9.91 2.53
CA GLU A 120 -7.92 -8.84 1.54
C GLU A 120 -8.54 -9.34 0.24
N GLY A 121 -9.61 -8.67 -0.20
CA GLY A 121 -10.26 -8.94 -1.48
C GLY A 121 -9.60 -8.22 -2.65
N GLY A 122 -9.91 -8.68 -3.86
CA GLY A 122 -9.33 -8.15 -5.10
C GLY A 122 -9.75 -6.73 -5.47
N ALA A 123 -10.66 -6.09 -4.73
CA ALA A 123 -11.01 -4.68 -4.88
C ALA A 123 -10.11 -3.72 -4.09
N ALA A 124 -9.08 -4.23 -3.42
CA ALA A 124 -8.06 -3.41 -2.75
C ALA A 124 -7.25 -2.59 -3.75
N GLY A 125 -6.85 -1.38 -3.37
CA GLY A 125 -5.91 -0.57 -4.16
C GLY A 125 -4.50 -1.15 -4.13
N GLY A 126 -3.64 -0.72 -5.06
CA GLY A 126 -2.30 -1.28 -5.23
C GLY A 126 -2.33 -2.67 -5.87
N HIS A 127 -1.37 -3.51 -5.49
CA HIS A 127 -1.33 -4.91 -5.94
C HIS A 127 -2.57 -5.66 -5.46
N HIS A 128 -3.21 -6.39 -6.35
CA HIS A 128 -4.49 -7.02 -6.04
C HIS A 128 -4.60 -8.44 -6.60
N SER A 129 -5.55 -9.19 -6.05
CA SER A 129 -6.01 -10.47 -6.60
C SER A 129 -7.30 -10.27 -7.41
N TRP A 130 -7.89 -11.36 -7.87
CA TRP A 130 -9.18 -11.36 -8.54
C TRP A 130 -10.28 -12.06 -7.74
N GLU A 131 -10.04 -12.26 -6.46
CA GLU A 131 -10.93 -12.97 -5.55
C GLU A 131 -11.92 -11.99 -4.92
N HIS A 132 -13.19 -12.38 -4.82
CA HIS A 132 -14.22 -11.58 -4.14
C HIS A 132 -14.11 -11.77 -2.62
N LEU A 133 -14.07 -10.65 -1.87
CA LEU A 133 -13.90 -10.68 -0.41
C LEU A 133 -15.01 -11.48 0.27
N GLU A 134 -16.26 -11.24 -0.14
CA GLU A 134 -17.44 -11.91 0.39
C GLU A 134 -17.37 -13.43 0.18
N GLU A 135 -16.93 -13.86 -1.01
CA GLU A 135 -16.80 -15.28 -1.34
C GLU A 135 -15.67 -15.95 -0.55
N LEU A 136 -14.51 -15.28 -0.46
CA LEU A 136 -13.37 -15.76 0.32
C LEU A 136 -13.73 -15.97 1.78
N VAL A 137 -14.36 -14.98 2.40
CA VAL A 137 -14.75 -15.05 3.80
C VAL A 137 -15.83 -16.11 3.98
N ALA A 138 -16.92 -16.07 3.21
CA ALA A 138 -18.02 -17.02 3.36
C ALA A 138 -17.58 -18.49 3.20
N ALA A 139 -16.70 -18.79 2.23
CA ALA A 139 -16.22 -20.14 1.99
C ALA A 139 -15.37 -20.69 3.15
N ASN A 140 -14.68 -19.82 3.90
CA ASN A 140 -13.74 -20.22 4.95
C ASN A 140 -14.23 -19.88 6.37
N TYR A 141 -15.35 -19.17 6.52
CA TYR A 141 -15.81 -18.62 7.79
C TYR A 141 -15.92 -19.66 8.90
N HIS A 142 -16.53 -20.81 8.62
CA HIS A 142 -16.67 -21.91 9.58
C HIS A 142 -15.33 -22.50 10.05
N ARG A 143 -14.26 -22.43 9.22
CA ARG A 143 -12.92 -22.89 9.60
C ARG A 143 -12.23 -21.85 10.46
N ILE A 144 -12.36 -20.58 10.08
CA ILE A 144 -11.82 -19.45 10.83
C ILE A 144 -12.42 -19.45 12.24
N ARG A 145 -13.75 -19.50 12.36
CA ARG A 145 -14.46 -19.50 13.65
C ARG A 145 -14.29 -20.76 14.51
N ARG A 146 -13.59 -21.80 14.03
CA ARG A 146 -13.17 -22.96 14.85
C ARG A 146 -11.83 -22.75 15.55
N ASN A 147 -11.13 -21.65 15.23
CA ASN A 147 -9.83 -21.31 15.80
C ASN A 147 -10.00 -20.06 16.68
N ASP A 148 -10.03 -20.26 17.99
CA ASP A 148 -10.25 -19.17 18.96
C ASP A 148 -9.07 -18.18 19.02
N ASP A 149 -7.89 -18.61 18.55
CA ASP A 149 -6.68 -17.79 18.50
C ASP A 149 -6.64 -16.83 17.28
N VAL A 150 -7.61 -16.90 16.36
CA VAL A 150 -7.60 -16.11 15.12
C VAL A 150 -8.56 -14.92 15.19
N ILE A 151 -8.02 -13.72 15.00
CA ILE A 151 -8.79 -12.48 14.84
C ILE A 151 -9.00 -12.24 13.34
N LEU A 152 -10.25 -12.29 12.88
CA LEU A 152 -10.63 -12.07 11.49
C LEU A 152 -10.79 -10.58 11.19
N ALA A 153 -9.82 -10.00 10.49
CA ALA A 153 -9.88 -8.66 9.93
C ALA A 153 -10.12 -8.71 8.41
N VAL A 154 -10.94 -7.81 7.87
CA VAL A 154 -11.26 -7.80 6.42
C VAL A 154 -11.08 -6.43 5.79
N GLY A 155 -10.73 -6.42 4.50
CA GLY A 155 -10.58 -5.20 3.72
C GLY A 155 -10.45 -5.48 2.23
N GLY A 156 -10.36 -4.40 1.46
CA GLY A 156 -10.44 -4.44 -0.01
C GLY A 156 -11.84 -4.08 -0.50
N GLY A 157 -12.06 -2.78 -0.76
CA GLY A 157 -13.32 -2.27 -1.29
C GLY A 157 -14.31 -1.71 -0.27
N ILE A 158 -13.94 -1.61 1.01
CA ILE A 158 -14.76 -0.93 2.03
C ILE A 158 -14.64 0.58 1.84
N ALA A 159 -15.72 1.21 1.35
CA ALA A 159 -15.75 2.63 1.01
C ALA A 159 -16.42 3.48 2.10
N THR A 160 -17.46 2.94 2.75
CA THR A 160 -18.38 3.72 3.59
C THR A 160 -18.49 3.19 5.02
N PRO A 161 -18.84 4.05 6.00
CA PRO A 161 -19.16 3.64 7.36
C PRO A 161 -20.21 2.53 7.45
N ARG A 162 -21.23 2.57 6.56
CA ARG A 162 -22.28 1.56 6.51
C ARG A 162 -21.74 0.17 6.17
N GLN A 163 -20.88 0.08 5.16
CA GLN A 163 -20.28 -1.20 4.75
C GLN A 163 -19.40 -1.79 5.86
N ALA A 164 -18.61 -0.95 6.53
CA ALA A 164 -17.83 -1.37 7.70
C ALA A 164 -18.72 -1.95 8.81
N ALA A 165 -19.83 -1.26 9.12
CA ALA A 165 -20.81 -1.76 10.08
C ALA A 165 -21.47 -3.07 9.62
N GLU A 166 -21.78 -3.24 8.33
CA GLU A 166 -22.35 -4.49 7.79
C GLU A 166 -21.39 -5.67 7.97
N TRP A 167 -20.08 -5.46 7.78
CA TRP A 167 -19.05 -6.46 8.05
C TRP A 167 -18.99 -6.85 9.53
N LEU A 168 -18.84 -5.87 10.42
CA LEU A 168 -18.69 -6.12 11.86
C LEU A 168 -19.94 -6.73 12.51
N HIS A 169 -21.13 -6.33 12.05
CA HIS A 169 -22.41 -6.90 12.52
C HIS A 169 -22.81 -8.18 11.79
N GLY A 170 -22.05 -8.58 10.77
CA GLY A 170 -22.28 -9.81 10.01
C GLY A 170 -23.46 -9.77 9.03
N SER A 171 -24.05 -8.60 8.77
CA SER A 171 -25.19 -8.44 7.86
C SER A 171 -24.80 -8.26 6.39
N TRP A 172 -23.50 -8.32 6.07
CA TRP A 172 -22.98 -8.26 4.70
C TRP A 172 -23.35 -9.51 3.88
N ASN A 173 -23.45 -10.67 4.52
CA ASN A 173 -23.89 -11.92 3.90
C ASN A 173 -25.41 -12.06 4.00
N SER A 174 -26.08 -12.30 2.88
CA SER A 174 -27.55 -12.40 2.83
C SER A 174 -28.10 -13.72 3.37
N ARG A 175 -27.27 -14.76 3.47
CA ARG A 175 -27.70 -16.11 3.88
C ARG A 175 -27.65 -16.32 5.39
N GLU A 176 -26.58 -15.88 6.03
CA GLU A 176 -26.29 -16.11 7.45
C GLU A 176 -25.52 -14.93 8.03
N SER A 177 -25.73 -14.65 9.32
CA SER A 177 -24.96 -13.63 10.04
C SER A 177 -23.51 -14.11 10.24
N MET A 178 -22.56 -13.39 9.65
CA MET A 178 -21.14 -13.71 9.69
C MET A 178 -20.31 -12.50 10.16
N PRO A 179 -20.42 -12.07 11.43
CA PRO A 179 -19.66 -10.91 11.92
C PRO A 179 -18.17 -11.14 11.77
N VAL A 180 -17.40 -10.09 11.50
CA VAL A 180 -15.93 -10.11 11.55
C VAL A 180 -15.45 -9.34 12.78
N ASP A 181 -14.18 -9.47 13.11
CA ASP A 181 -13.63 -8.88 14.34
C ASP A 181 -13.07 -7.46 14.08
N ALA A 182 -12.61 -7.21 12.85
CA ALA A 182 -12.10 -5.90 12.44
C ALA A 182 -12.31 -5.63 10.94
N VAL A 183 -12.29 -4.35 10.58
CA VAL A 183 -12.17 -3.88 9.19
C VAL A 183 -10.94 -2.97 9.06
N PHE A 184 -10.24 -3.04 7.94
CA PHE A 184 -9.11 -2.14 7.66
C PHE A 184 -9.34 -1.31 6.40
N LEU A 185 -8.85 -0.07 6.41
CA LEU A 185 -9.08 0.93 5.39
C LEU A 185 -7.75 1.37 4.77
N GLY A 186 -7.58 1.16 3.47
CA GLY A 186 -6.44 1.68 2.70
C GLY A 186 -6.84 2.91 1.90
N THR A 187 -7.42 2.68 0.71
CA THR A 187 -7.80 3.74 -0.24
C THR A 187 -8.59 4.89 0.39
N ARG A 188 -9.53 4.62 1.31
CA ARG A 188 -10.34 5.65 1.98
C ARG A 188 -9.51 6.73 2.70
N LEU A 189 -8.29 6.41 3.12
CA LEU A 189 -7.40 7.29 3.87
C LEU A 189 -6.40 8.05 2.98
N MET A 190 -6.34 7.76 1.66
CA MET A 190 -5.36 8.38 0.75
C MET A 190 -5.53 9.90 0.59
N ALA A 191 -6.74 10.44 0.84
CA ALA A 191 -7.00 11.87 0.79
C ALA A 191 -7.19 12.52 2.17
N ALA A 192 -6.78 11.82 3.24
CA ALA A 192 -6.82 12.40 4.59
C ALA A 192 -5.88 13.62 4.68
N ALA A 193 -6.18 14.56 5.58
CA ALA A 193 -5.38 15.78 5.77
C ALA A 193 -3.91 15.45 6.08
N GLU A 194 -3.69 14.44 6.92
CA GLU A 194 -2.39 14.01 7.42
C GLU A 194 -1.64 13.11 6.41
N ALA A 195 -2.29 12.66 5.34
CA ALA A 195 -1.62 11.90 4.29
C ALA A 195 -0.74 12.84 3.46
N HIS A 196 0.52 12.44 3.21
CA HIS A 196 1.47 13.19 2.39
C HIS A 196 1.21 13.10 0.88
N THR A 197 0.07 12.56 0.46
CA THR A 197 -0.40 12.63 -0.92
C THR A 197 -0.57 14.11 -1.31
N ALA A 198 -0.10 14.49 -2.50
CA ALA A 198 -0.17 15.87 -2.95
C ALA A 198 -1.63 16.37 -3.05
N ASP A 199 -1.88 17.64 -2.73
CA ASP A 199 -3.24 18.20 -2.73
C ASP A 199 -3.94 18.07 -4.09
N THR A 200 -3.21 18.27 -5.19
CA THR A 200 -3.71 18.05 -6.56
C THR A 200 -4.18 16.61 -6.78
N VAL A 201 -3.47 15.63 -6.21
CA VAL A 201 -3.81 14.20 -6.25
C VAL A 201 -5.00 13.91 -5.33
N LYS A 202 -5.09 14.51 -4.14
CA LYS A 202 -6.25 14.41 -3.26
C LYS A 202 -7.53 14.94 -3.91
N GLU A 203 -7.45 16.09 -4.58
CA GLU A 203 -8.56 16.65 -5.36
C GLU A 203 -8.96 15.74 -6.54
N ALA A 204 -7.97 15.09 -7.18
CA ALA A 204 -8.25 14.15 -8.25
C ALA A 204 -8.88 12.84 -7.71
N LEU A 205 -8.50 12.36 -6.52
CA LEU A 205 -9.14 11.22 -5.84
C LEU A 205 -10.64 11.46 -5.63
N VAL A 206 -11.01 12.66 -5.18
CA VAL A 206 -12.41 13.05 -4.94
C VAL A 206 -13.23 13.11 -6.23
N ARG A 207 -12.59 13.44 -7.37
CA ARG A 207 -13.25 13.52 -8.68
C ARG A 207 -13.50 12.15 -9.31
N ILE A 208 -12.75 11.13 -8.90
CA ILE A 208 -12.88 9.75 -9.42
C ILE A 208 -14.08 9.08 -8.74
N GLY A 209 -15.08 8.70 -9.53
CA GLY A 209 -16.31 8.08 -9.00
C GLY A 209 -16.12 6.63 -8.54
N GLY A 210 -15.12 5.93 -9.09
CA GLY A 210 -14.95 4.49 -8.89
C GLY A 210 -16.11 3.67 -9.48
N GLN A 211 -16.07 2.37 -9.26
CA GLN A 211 -17.13 1.46 -9.68
C GLN A 211 -17.26 0.29 -8.71
N SER A 212 -18.51 -0.10 -8.41
CA SER A 212 -18.80 -1.24 -7.54
C SER A 212 -18.43 -2.58 -8.19
N THR A 213 -18.71 -2.73 -9.49
CA THR A 213 -18.30 -3.89 -10.29
C THR A 213 -16.88 -3.66 -10.81
N TRP A 214 -15.94 -4.49 -10.39
CA TRP A 214 -14.51 -4.34 -10.72
C TRP A 214 -13.92 -5.52 -11.50
N SER A 215 -14.64 -6.64 -11.60
CA SER A 215 -14.17 -7.87 -12.27
C SER A 215 -13.87 -7.67 -13.77
N ASP A 216 -14.54 -6.69 -14.41
CA ASP A 216 -14.29 -6.31 -15.80
C ASP A 216 -12.88 -5.73 -16.01
N GLY A 217 -12.20 -5.32 -14.93
CA GLY A 217 -10.81 -4.84 -14.96
C GLY A 217 -9.83 -5.85 -15.57
N LYS A 218 -10.13 -7.16 -15.51
CA LYS A 218 -9.32 -8.22 -16.15
C LYS A 218 -9.13 -7.98 -17.66
N SER A 219 -10.11 -7.34 -18.27
CA SER A 219 -10.14 -7.02 -19.70
C SER A 219 -9.53 -5.66 -20.04
N GLY A 220 -8.98 -4.94 -19.05
CA GLY A 220 -8.47 -3.58 -19.21
C GLY A 220 -9.55 -2.50 -19.20
N ALA A 221 -10.75 -2.81 -18.69
CA ALA A 221 -11.85 -1.86 -18.60
C ALA A 221 -11.51 -0.70 -17.63
N ASN A 222 -12.06 0.48 -17.91
CA ASN A 222 -12.02 1.62 -17.01
C ASN A 222 -13.11 1.45 -15.93
N LEU A 223 -12.69 1.28 -14.68
CA LEU A 223 -13.51 1.03 -13.51
C LEU A 223 -13.88 2.34 -12.79
N GLY A 224 -14.51 3.26 -13.52
CA GLY A 224 -14.93 4.56 -12.99
C GLY A 224 -13.78 5.51 -12.66
N GLY A 225 -12.71 5.47 -13.47
CA GLY A 225 -11.50 6.26 -13.32
C GLY A 225 -10.29 5.47 -12.83
N ILE A 226 -10.41 4.14 -12.67
CA ILE A 226 -9.34 3.23 -12.24
C ILE A 226 -9.11 2.16 -13.32
N VAL A 227 -7.87 1.73 -13.53
CA VAL A 227 -7.52 0.64 -14.45
C VAL A 227 -6.60 -0.38 -13.79
N SER A 228 -6.74 -1.65 -14.17
CA SER A 228 -5.77 -2.69 -13.82
C SER A 228 -4.63 -2.69 -14.85
N GLY A 229 -3.39 -2.59 -14.39
CA GLY A 229 -2.18 -2.71 -15.20
C GLY A 229 -1.21 -3.72 -14.60
N ARG A 230 0.04 -3.72 -15.10
CA ARG A 230 1.13 -4.52 -14.54
C ARG A 230 2.15 -3.66 -13.82
N SER A 231 2.64 -4.16 -12.69
CA SER A 231 3.77 -3.57 -11.96
C SER A 231 5.10 -3.88 -12.66
N GLY A 232 6.21 -3.30 -12.18
CA GLY A 232 7.55 -3.60 -12.69
C GLY A 232 7.95 -5.08 -12.55
N LEU A 233 7.32 -5.83 -11.65
CA LEU A 233 7.53 -7.27 -11.42
C LEU A 233 6.47 -8.15 -12.11
N GLY A 234 5.57 -7.56 -12.91
CA GLY A 234 4.55 -8.30 -13.66
C GLY A 234 3.30 -8.71 -12.87
N ALA A 235 3.20 -8.36 -11.58
CA ALA A 235 1.98 -8.54 -10.80
C ALA A 235 0.90 -7.51 -11.18
N ASP A 236 -0.37 -7.90 -11.08
CA ASP A 236 -1.52 -7.01 -11.30
C ASP A 236 -1.56 -5.91 -10.23
N ILE A 237 -1.89 -4.69 -10.65
CA ILE A 237 -1.91 -3.50 -9.81
C ILE A 237 -2.92 -2.49 -10.37
N TYR A 238 -3.71 -1.88 -9.49
CA TYR A 238 -4.60 -0.78 -9.88
C TYR A 238 -3.85 0.54 -9.96
N TYR A 239 -4.14 1.31 -11.00
CA TYR A 239 -3.74 2.70 -11.16
C TYR A 239 -4.97 3.56 -11.40
N ALA A 240 -4.91 4.83 -10.97
CA ALA A 240 -5.81 5.83 -11.53
C ALA A 240 -5.62 5.92 -13.05
N LYS A 241 -6.74 6.07 -13.78
CA LYS A 241 -6.77 6.22 -15.23
C LYS A 241 -6.36 7.64 -15.59
N ASN A 242 -5.13 7.78 -16.06
CA ASN A 242 -4.52 9.05 -16.45
C ASN A 242 -3.45 8.86 -17.55
N HIS A 243 -2.84 9.95 -18.01
CA HIS A 243 -1.79 9.93 -19.04
C HIS A 243 -0.61 8.99 -18.69
N TRP A 244 -0.16 8.95 -17.44
CA TRP A 244 0.89 8.01 -17.00
C TRP A 244 0.47 6.55 -17.19
N SER A 245 -0.72 6.16 -16.71
CA SER A 245 -1.22 4.80 -16.83
C SER A 245 -1.44 4.39 -18.29
N ASP A 246 -1.85 5.34 -19.14
CA ASP A 246 -2.08 5.13 -20.57
C ASP A 246 -0.77 4.90 -21.31
N THR A 247 0.24 5.70 -21.00
CA THR A 247 1.60 5.52 -21.52
C THR A 247 2.18 4.18 -21.07
N SER A 248 2.02 3.81 -19.79
CA SER A 248 2.46 2.52 -19.26
C SER A 248 1.83 1.33 -20.01
N ALA A 249 0.51 1.37 -20.22
CA ALA A 249 -0.22 0.30 -20.89
C ALA A 249 0.10 0.24 -22.39
N TRP A 250 0.27 1.39 -23.03
CA TRP A 250 0.67 1.47 -24.44
C TRP A 250 2.08 0.90 -24.65
N LEU A 251 3.06 1.29 -23.84
CA LEU A 251 4.42 0.77 -23.90
C LEU A 251 4.46 -0.75 -23.67
N GLU A 252 3.68 -1.26 -22.71
CA GLU A 252 3.55 -2.70 -22.50
C GLU A 252 2.98 -3.42 -23.71
N LYS A 253 1.88 -2.94 -24.28
CA LYS A 253 1.29 -3.51 -25.49
C LYS A 253 2.25 -3.45 -26.67
N LEU A 254 3.00 -2.35 -26.80
CA LEU A 254 3.98 -2.15 -27.86
C LEU A 254 5.13 -3.17 -27.79
N LEU A 255 5.53 -3.57 -26.57
CA LEU A 255 6.68 -4.45 -26.32
C LEU A 255 6.31 -5.91 -26.03
N ALA A 256 5.04 -6.20 -25.77
CA ALA A 256 4.58 -7.54 -25.41
C ALA A 256 4.98 -8.61 -26.45
N GLY A 257 5.56 -9.71 -25.96
CA GLY A 257 5.92 -10.88 -26.76
C GLY A 257 7.09 -10.68 -27.74
N LYS A 258 7.81 -9.55 -27.65
CA LYS A 258 8.96 -9.25 -28.51
C LYS A 258 10.26 -9.71 -27.86
N ASP A 259 11.18 -10.23 -28.67
CA ASP A 259 12.57 -10.39 -28.26
C ASP A 259 13.29 -9.03 -28.29
N ALA A 260 14.53 -9.00 -27.79
CA ALA A 260 15.30 -7.75 -27.67
C ALA A 260 15.49 -7.04 -29.03
N ALA A 261 15.72 -7.80 -30.11
CA ALA A 261 15.92 -7.22 -31.44
C ALA A 261 14.62 -6.58 -31.96
N SER A 262 13.51 -7.32 -31.91
CA SER A 262 12.19 -6.85 -32.36
C SER A 262 11.68 -5.69 -31.50
N ALA A 263 12.00 -5.68 -30.20
CA ALA A 263 11.68 -4.57 -29.30
C ALA A 263 12.38 -3.29 -29.74
N ARG A 264 13.69 -3.34 -30.02
CA ARG A 264 14.46 -2.18 -30.51
C ARG A 264 13.92 -1.63 -31.83
N GLU A 265 13.57 -2.51 -32.78
CA GLU A 265 13.00 -2.07 -34.07
C GLU A 265 11.68 -1.31 -33.90
N VAL A 266 10.78 -1.83 -33.07
CA VAL A 266 9.48 -1.19 -32.82
C VAL A 266 9.65 0.11 -32.02
N ILE A 267 10.54 0.13 -31.04
CA ILE A 267 10.88 1.35 -30.30
C ILE A 267 11.42 2.42 -31.25
N GLN A 268 12.33 2.05 -32.16
CA GLN A 268 12.90 2.98 -33.12
C GLN A 268 11.85 3.51 -34.09
N ALA A 269 10.92 2.67 -34.54
CA ALA A 269 9.83 3.06 -35.43
C ALA A 269 8.83 4.05 -34.78
N ASN A 270 8.68 4.00 -33.45
CA ASN A 270 7.75 4.84 -32.68
C ASN A 270 8.49 5.88 -31.80
N ARG A 271 9.80 6.11 -32.05
CA ARG A 271 10.68 6.84 -31.12
C ARG A 271 10.14 8.21 -30.72
N THR A 272 9.70 9.01 -31.69
CA THR A 272 9.19 10.36 -31.43
C THR A 272 7.94 10.32 -30.56
N GLU A 273 6.97 9.46 -30.89
CA GLU A 273 5.72 9.31 -30.12
C GLU A 273 6.01 8.82 -28.69
N ILE A 274 6.97 7.90 -28.53
CA ILE A 274 7.43 7.42 -27.22
C ILE A 274 7.97 8.59 -26.39
N ILE A 275 8.88 9.37 -26.96
CA ILE A 275 9.52 10.51 -26.28
C ILE A 275 8.48 11.56 -25.89
N ASP A 276 7.55 11.88 -26.79
CA ASP A 276 6.47 12.83 -26.52
C ASP A 276 5.55 12.35 -25.39
N ALA A 277 5.24 11.05 -25.35
CA ALA A 277 4.41 10.47 -24.31
C ALA A 277 5.10 10.49 -22.93
N ILE A 278 6.38 10.09 -22.84
CA ILE A 278 7.11 10.05 -21.55
C ILE A 278 7.46 11.44 -21.04
N ASN A 279 7.74 12.41 -21.92
CA ASN A 279 8.04 13.80 -21.51
C ASN A 279 6.85 14.53 -20.90
N ARG A 280 5.63 14.03 -21.08
CA ARG A 280 4.41 14.51 -20.41
C ARG A 280 4.19 13.89 -19.02
N THR A 281 5.16 13.11 -18.54
CA THR A 281 5.10 12.42 -17.24
C THR A 281 6.14 12.99 -16.31
N ALA A 282 6.04 12.64 -15.02
CA ALA A 282 7.03 13.03 -14.01
C ALA A 282 8.41 12.36 -14.22
N LYS A 283 8.54 11.46 -15.21
CA LYS A 283 9.78 10.75 -15.55
C LYS A 283 10.14 10.97 -17.04
N PRO A 284 10.65 12.17 -17.41
CA PRO A 284 10.92 12.52 -18.79
C PRO A 284 12.14 11.78 -19.36
N TYR A 285 12.34 11.87 -20.68
CA TYR A 285 13.58 11.47 -21.32
C TYR A 285 14.71 12.44 -20.94
N PHE A 286 15.89 11.90 -20.63
CA PHE A 286 17.08 12.70 -20.38
C PHE A 286 17.44 13.56 -21.59
N GLY A 287 17.41 12.95 -22.78
CA GLY A 287 17.83 13.54 -24.06
C GLY A 287 18.89 12.68 -24.74
N GLU A 288 19.18 12.99 -26.02
CA GLU A 288 20.30 12.36 -26.70
C GLU A 288 21.63 12.74 -26.03
N LEU A 289 22.55 11.79 -25.95
CA LEU A 289 23.87 12.02 -25.34
C LEU A 289 24.91 12.57 -26.32
N ASP A 290 24.50 12.98 -27.53
CA ASP A 290 25.31 13.75 -28.48
C ASP A 290 25.34 15.24 -28.08
N ILE A 291 25.71 15.48 -26.82
CA ILE A 291 25.79 16.80 -26.17
C ILE A 291 27.18 16.98 -25.54
N ASP A 292 27.51 18.20 -25.13
CA ASP A 292 28.74 18.50 -24.40
C ASP A 292 28.64 18.16 -22.90
N TYR A 293 29.78 18.20 -22.20
CA TYR A 293 29.86 17.85 -20.77
C TYR A 293 29.06 18.82 -19.89
N ALA A 294 29.14 20.13 -20.16
CA ALA A 294 28.40 21.12 -19.38
C ALA A 294 26.88 20.90 -19.52
N THR A 295 26.40 20.65 -20.73
CA THR A 295 24.99 20.38 -21.02
C THR A 295 24.53 19.09 -20.33
N MET A 296 25.33 18.02 -20.35
CA MET A 296 25.02 16.78 -19.63
C MET A 296 24.90 17.01 -18.12
N LEU A 297 25.87 17.69 -17.50
CA LEU A 297 25.87 17.97 -16.06
C LEU A 297 24.69 18.87 -15.67
N ARG A 298 24.42 19.93 -16.44
CA ARG A 298 23.29 20.83 -16.20
C ARG A 298 21.96 20.10 -16.30
N ARG A 299 21.78 19.22 -17.29
CA ARG A 299 20.57 18.42 -17.46
C ARG A 299 20.39 17.41 -16.32
N PHE A 300 21.47 16.82 -15.83
CA PHE A 300 21.43 15.96 -14.66
C PHE A 300 20.96 16.73 -13.42
N VAL A 301 21.53 17.91 -13.15
CA VAL A 301 21.12 18.80 -12.05
C VAL A 301 19.66 19.22 -12.19
N GLU A 302 19.24 19.68 -13.37
CA GLU A 302 17.86 20.09 -13.67
C GLU A 302 16.85 19.02 -13.26
N LEU A 303 17.13 17.77 -13.61
CA LEU A 303 16.23 16.65 -13.36
C LEU A 303 16.35 16.08 -11.95
N THR A 304 17.48 16.20 -11.26
CA THR A 304 17.70 15.49 -9.98
C THR A 304 17.63 16.39 -8.75
N CYS A 305 17.54 17.71 -8.92
CA CYS A 305 17.46 18.67 -7.82
C CYS A 305 16.03 18.95 -7.36
N ALA A 306 15.85 19.22 -6.07
CA ALA A 306 14.53 19.28 -5.41
C ALA A 306 13.59 20.42 -5.88
N SER A 307 14.11 21.38 -6.66
CA SER A 307 13.37 22.60 -7.04
C SER A 307 12.07 22.34 -7.83
N HIS A 308 12.01 21.25 -8.60
CA HIS A 308 10.86 20.92 -9.46
C HIS A 308 9.94 19.81 -8.89
N LEU A 309 10.39 19.07 -7.87
CA LEU A 309 9.64 17.98 -7.23
C LEU A 309 9.78 18.10 -5.71
N LYS A 310 8.89 18.90 -5.11
CA LYS A 310 8.88 19.16 -3.66
C LYS A 310 8.18 18.03 -2.93
N ASN A 311 8.93 17.14 -2.28
CA ASN A 311 8.35 16.08 -1.46
C ASN A 311 8.83 16.24 -0.02
N THR A 312 7.91 16.51 0.90
CA THR A 312 8.17 16.73 2.32
C THR A 312 8.92 15.61 3.06
N ASP A 313 8.94 14.39 2.51
CA ASP A 313 9.65 13.23 3.08
C ASP A 313 11.04 12.98 2.46
N LEU A 314 11.37 13.70 1.39
CA LEU A 314 12.72 13.79 0.86
C LEU A 314 13.40 14.94 1.60
N ASN A 315 14.70 14.80 1.88
CA ASN A 315 15.46 15.77 2.64
C ASN A 315 15.60 17.07 1.82
N CYS A 316 14.56 17.90 1.82
CA CYS A 316 14.40 19.08 0.95
C CYS A 316 15.37 20.23 1.26
N GLY A 317 16.24 20.04 2.25
CA GLY A 317 17.35 20.94 2.56
C GLY A 317 18.57 20.73 1.67
N ASP A 318 18.68 19.58 1.01
CA ASP A 318 19.80 19.23 0.12
C ASP A 318 19.50 19.66 -1.32
N ALA A 319 20.53 20.05 -2.08
CA ALA A 319 20.36 20.43 -3.50
C ALA A 319 19.69 19.32 -4.33
N PHE A 320 20.01 18.06 -4.03
CA PHE A 320 19.51 16.87 -4.72
C PHE A 320 18.34 16.21 -3.99
N ILE A 321 17.42 15.61 -4.76
CA ILE A 321 16.27 14.86 -4.24
C ILE A 321 16.70 13.68 -3.34
N ASP A 322 17.87 13.10 -3.59
CA ASP A 322 18.41 11.97 -2.85
C ASP A 322 19.94 11.98 -2.87
N GLN A 323 20.57 11.52 -1.79
CA GLN A 323 22.03 11.49 -1.65
C GLN A 323 22.70 10.66 -2.75
N SER A 324 22.06 9.60 -3.25
CA SER A 324 22.60 8.82 -4.37
C SER A 324 22.64 9.62 -5.67
N TYR A 325 21.79 10.62 -5.85
CA TYR A 325 21.89 11.53 -7.00
C TYR A 325 23.07 12.48 -6.86
N ALA A 326 23.31 13.02 -5.67
CA ALA A 326 24.50 13.82 -5.39
C ALA A 326 25.79 13.04 -5.66
N ALA A 327 25.86 11.79 -5.18
CA ALA A 327 27.02 10.91 -5.44
C ALA A 327 27.22 10.61 -6.94
N ARG A 328 26.13 10.41 -7.68
CA ARG A 328 26.18 10.22 -9.15
C ARG A 328 26.63 11.48 -9.88
N PHE A 329 26.14 12.66 -9.47
CA PHE A 329 26.58 13.94 -10.02
C PHE A 329 28.08 14.13 -9.81
N GLU A 330 28.59 13.85 -8.62
CA GLU A 330 30.01 13.92 -8.30
C GLU A 330 30.84 12.97 -9.17
N GLU A 331 30.38 11.71 -9.37
CA GLU A 331 31.05 10.76 -10.27
C GLU A 331 31.15 11.30 -11.71
N LEU A 332 30.06 11.91 -12.21
CA LEU A 332 30.01 12.52 -13.54
C LEU A 332 30.91 13.77 -13.65
N ALA A 333 30.91 14.64 -12.64
CA ALA A 333 31.78 15.80 -12.58
C ALA A 333 33.25 15.40 -12.52
N GLN A 334 33.59 14.39 -11.73
CA GLN A 334 34.94 13.84 -11.63
C GLN A 334 35.40 13.24 -12.97
N ARG A 335 34.50 12.62 -13.73
CA ARG A 335 34.80 12.16 -15.09
C ARG A 335 35.15 13.31 -16.02
N CYS A 336 34.42 14.43 -15.93
CA CYS A 336 34.72 15.66 -16.66
C CYS A 336 36.10 16.21 -16.27
N ILE A 337 36.39 16.34 -14.97
CA ILE A 337 37.69 16.80 -14.45
C ILE A 337 38.84 15.99 -15.04
N GLN A 338 38.73 14.66 -15.03
CA GLN A 338 39.73 13.76 -15.60
C GLN A 338 39.91 13.95 -17.11
N ARG A 339 38.81 14.17 -17.85
CA ARG A 339 38.86 14.28 -19.31
C ARG A 339 39.59 15.53 -19.77
N PHE A 340 39.43 16.64 -19.06
CA PHE A 340 40.03 17.93 -19.41
C PHE A 340 41.29 18.24 -18.61
N GLY A 341 41.72 17.35 -17.72
CA GLY A 341 42.91 17.53 -16.88
C GLY A 341 42.78 18.71 -15.91
N LEU A 342 41.59 18.90 -15.34
CA LEU A 342 41.26 20.03 -14.49
C LEU A 342 41.70 19.79 -13.04
N THR A 343 41.79 20.88 -12.28
CA THR A 343 41.89 20.80 -10.82
C THR A 343 40.48 20.68 -10.24
N HIS A 344 40.32 19.86 -9.20
CA HIS A 344 39.05 19.74 -8.51
C HIS A 344 38.70 21.09 -7.87
N PRO A 345 37.62 21.76 -8.28
CA PRO A 345 37.22 23.01 -7.65
C PRO A 345 36.81 22.74 -6.19
N GLU A 346 37.02 23.72 -5.33
CA GLU A 346 36.19 23.83 -4.13
C GLU A 346 34.78 24.23 -4.59
N SER A 347 33.77 23.44 -4.24
CA SER A 347 32.38 23.71 -4.60
C SER A 347 31.48 23.59 -3.39
N ASP A 348 30.44 24.41 -3.38
CA ASP A 348 29.36 24.29 -2.41
C ASP A 348 28.52 23.05 -2.77
N PRO A 349 28.39 22.05 -1.87
CA PRO A 349 27.53 20.89 -2.08
C PRO A 349 26.07 21.27 -2.34
N ASP A 350 25.65 22.44 -1.86
CA ASP A 350 24.29 22.95 -1.99
C ASP A 350 24.09 23.77 -3.28
N ASP A 351 25.15 24.05 -4.04
CA ASP A 351 25.09 24.71 -5.35
C ASP A 351 25.87 23.92 -6.43
N PRO A 352 25.30 22.82 -6.95
CA PRO A 352 25.93 22.02 -8.00
C PRO A 352 26.16 22.79 -9.31
N LEU A 353 25.43 23.89 -9.56
CA LEU A 353 25.65 24.73 -10.74
C LEU A 353 26.96 25.52 -10.63
N SER A 354 27.35 25.93 -9.42
CA SER A 354 28.64 26.59 -9.17
C SER A 354 29.84 25.70 -9.54
N LEU A 355 29.75 24.39 -9.28
CA LEU A 355 30.77 23.43 -9.69
C LEU A 355 30.91 23.40 -11.21
N ILE A 356 29.79 23.30 -11.93
CA ILE A 356 29.78 23.29 -13.40
C ILE A 356 30.42 24.58 -13.95
N GLN A 357 30.06 25.74 -13.40
CA GLN A 357 30.65 27.02 -13.82
C GLN A 357 32.16 27.05 -13.58
N SER A 358 32.62 26.56 -12.43
CA SER A 358 34.05 26.50 -12.10
C SER A 358 34.84 25.59 -13.06
N LEU A 359 34.24 24.48 -13.53
CA LEU A 359 34.85 23.62 -14.54
C LEU A 359 34.98 24.33 -15.90
N ILE A 360 33.96 25.08 -16.29
CA ILE A 360 33.97 25.87 -17.54
C ILE A 360 35.01 26.99 -17.47
N ASP A 361 35.11 27.68 -16.34
CA ASP A 361 36.07 28.77 -16.14
C ASP A 361 37.52 28.28 -16.20
N GLN A 362 37.81 27.05 -15.74
CA GLN A 362 39.12 26.42 -15.90
C GLN A 362 39.40 26.01 -17.35
N ASN A 363 38.39 25.51 -18.06
CA ASN A 363 38.53 25.11 -19.46
C ASN A 363 37.20 25.23 -20.21
N SER A 364 37.08 26.26 -21.05
CA SER A 364 35.87 26.50 -21.84
C SER A 364 35.53 25.37 -22.81
N LEU A 365 36.47 24.46 -23.12
CA LEU A 365 36.17 23.29 -23.95
C LEU A 365 35.12 22.35 -23.31
N VAL A 366 34.87 22.45 -22.00
CA VAL A 366 33.82 21.69 -21.31
C VAL A 366 32.43 21.96 -21.91
N GLU A 367 32.18 23.17 -22.41
CA GLU A 367 30.87 23.57 -22.97
C GLU A 367 30.74 23.32 -24.48
N SER A 368 31.81 22.89 -25.15
CA SER A 368 31.83 22.70 -26.60
C SER A 368 32.26 21.31 -27.04
N THR A 369 32.90 20.53 -26.16
CA THR A 369 33.40 19.19 -26.49
C THR A 369 32.30 18.17 -26.27
N PRO A 370 31.85 17.45 -27.32
CA PRO A 370 30.87 16.39 -27.18
C PRO A 370 31.38 15.28 -26.25
N LEU A 371 30.46 14.60 -25.57
CA LEU A 371 30.78 13.39 -24.81
C LEU A 371 31.46 12.35 -25.70
N TYR A 372 32.58 11.80 -25.23
CA TYR A 372 33.21 10.68 -25.92
C TYR A 372 32.32 9.43 -25.83
N PRO A 373 32.40 8.49 -26.79
CA PRO A 373 31.60 7.27 -26.78
C PRO A 373 31.68 6.49 -25.45
N GLU A 374 32.87 6.38 -24.85
CA GLU A 374 33.06 5.72 -23.56
C GLU A 374 32.42 6.48 -22.39
N ASP A 375 32.30 7.81 -22.48
CA ASP A 375 31.73 8.65 -21.42
C ASP A 375 30.21 8.66 -21.48
N ARG A 376 29.63 8.47 -22.67
CA ARG A 376 28.20 8.16 -22.82
C ARG A 376 27.85 6.83 -22.18
N GLN A 377 28.69 5.81 -22.39
CA GLN A 377 28.51 4.52 -21.72
C GLN A 377 28.69 4.63 -20.20
N HIS A 378 29.68 5.41 -19.75
CA HIS A 378 29.90 5.68 -18.34
C HIS A 378 28.67 6.36 -17.70
N PHE A 379 28.09 7.37 -18.35
CA PHE A 379 26.85 8.01 -17.88
C PHE A 379 25.71 6.99 -17.66
N LEU A 380 25.49 6.08 -18.61
CA LEU A 380 24.48 5.03 -18.48
C LEU A 380 24.80 4.07 -17.32
N GLN A 381 26.08 3.76 -17.07
CA GLN A 381 26.49 2.97 -15.91
C GLN A 381 26.25 3.70 -14.59
N VAL A 382 26.51 5.01 -14.54
CA VAL A 382 26.24 5.86 -13.37
C VAL A 382 24.74 5.87 -13.04
N CYS A 383 23.87 5.97 -14.05
CA CYS A 383 22.42 5.91 -13.86
C CYS A 383 21.93 4.57 -13.25
N MET A 384 22.72 3.50 -13.40
CA MET A 384 22.42 2.16 -12.89
C MET A 384 23.10 1.83 -11.56
N ARG A 385 23.81 2.77 -10.94
CA ARG A 385 24.44 2.57 -9.63
C ARG A 385 23.38 2.24 -8.58
N PRO A 386 23.68 1.37 -7.58
CA PRO A 386 22.78 1.14 -6.45
C PRO A 386 22.42 2.46 -5.74
N GLY A 387 21.21 2.53 -5.20
CA GLY A 387 20.63 3.74 -4.61
C GLY A 387 19.24 4.03 -5.18
N LYS A 388 18.72 5.24 -4.98
CA LYS A 388 17.44 5.66 -5.55
C LYS A 388 17.53 5.58 -7.08
N PRO A 389 16.61 4.90 -7.80
CA PRO A 389 16.64 4.88 -9.26
C PRO A 389 16.49 6.28 -9.85
N VAL A 390 17.24 6.63 -10.91
CA VAL A 390 17.13 7.96 -11.54
C VAL A 390 15.67 8.28 -11.91
N ASN A 391 15.27 9.54 -11.73
CA ASN A 391 13.93 10.04 -11.97
C ASN A 391 13.71 10.53 -13.42
N PHE A 392 14.48 9.99 -14.36
CA PHE A 392 14.35 10.20 -15.79
C PHE A 392 14.64 8.90 -16.54
N ILE A 393 14.32 8.86 -17.83
CA ILE A 393 14.68 7.75 -18.72
C ILE A 393 16.04 8.07 -19.34
N PRO A 394 17.11 7.33 -19.02
CA PRO A 394 18.45 7.64 -19.51
C PRO A 394 18.68 7.21 -20.97
N VAL A 395 17.93 6.20 -21.45
CA VAL A 395 18.07 5.64 -22.79
C VAL A 395 16.73 5.07 -23.28
N ILE A 396 16.49 5.17 -24.59
CA ILE A 396 15.30 4.63 -25.26
C ILE A 396 15.70 3.33 -25.99
N ASP A 397 15.57 2.20 -25.29
CA ASP A 397 15.92 0.86 -25.78
C ASP A 397 14.96 -0.22 -25.19
N GLU A 398 15.27 -1.51 -25.35
CA GLU A 398 14.43 -2.61 -24.86
C GLU A 398 14.15 -2.60 -23.35
N SER A 399 14.92 -1.84 -22.56
CA SER A 399 14.73 -1.67 -21.13
C SER A 399 13.75 -0.54 -20.76
N LEU A 400 13.19 0.17 -21.76
CA LEU A 400 12.31 1.34 -21.59
C LEU A 400 11.19 1.12 -20.58
N LEU A 401 10.42 0.03 -20.71
CA LEU A 401 9.28 -0.24 -19.82
C LEU A 401 9.73 -0.44 -18.37
N ARG A 402 10.87 -1.10 -18.17
CA ARG A 402 11.48 -1.30 -16.84
C ARG A 402 11.86 0.05 -16.23
N HIS A 403 12.53 0.92 -17.00
CA HIS A 403 12.90 2.25 -16.52
C HIS A 403 11.66 3.10 -16.22
N TYR A 404 10.64 3.06 -17.07
CA TYR A 404 9.41 3.83 -16.91
C TYR A 404 8.63 3.48 -15.63
N ARG A 405 8.55 2.20 -15.27
CA ARG A 405 7.86 1.71 -14.07
C ARG A 405 8.71 1.68 -12.80
N SER A 406 10.02 1.91 -12.91
CA SER A 406 10.94 1.85 -11.77
C SER A 406 10.76 3.07 -10.86
N ASP A 407 10.54 2.80 -9.56
CA ASP A 407 10.37 3.79 -8.49
C ASP A 407 9.40 4.93 -8.86
N SER A 408 8.19 4.55 -9.29
CA SER A 408 7.21 5.48 -9.89
C SER A 408 6.10 5.95 -8.95
N LEU A 409 6.06 5.51 -7.69
CA LEU A 409 4.94 5.78 -6.78
C LEU A 409 5.12 7.08 -5.97
N TRP A 410 6.36 7.45 -5.64
CA TRP A 410 6.65 8.58 -4.76
C TRP A 410 6.28 9.95 -5.36
N TYR A 411 6.16 10.07 -6.69
CA TYR A 411 5.77 11.32 -7.35
C TYR A 411 4.38 11.82 -6.93
N SER A 412 3.47 10.92 -6.55
CA SER A 412 2.13 11.29 -6.07
C SER A 412 2.14 12.01 -4.72
N HIS A 413 3.30 12.08 -4.06
CA HIS A 413 3.56 12.82 -2.82
C HIS A 413 4.29 14.15 -3.06
N CYS A 414 4.59 14.50 -4.32
CA CYS A 414 5.23 15.76 -4.66
C CYS A 414 4.20 16.89 -4.73
N GLU A 415 4.38 17.93 -3.94
CA GLU A 415 3.51 19.11 -3.90
C GLU A 415 3.41 19.75 -5.30
N GLY A 416 2.18 20.06 -5.71
CA GLY A 416 1.90 20.69 -7.01
C GLY A 416 2.06 19.77 -8.22
N ILE A 417 2.33 18.47 -8.03
CA ILE A 417 2.43 17.51 -9.14
C ILE A 417 1.13 17.48 -9.96
N ASP A 418 1.26 17.40 -11.29
CA ASP A 418 0.10 17.14 -12.15
C ASP A 418 -0.34 15.68 -11.97
N PRO A 419 -1.59 15.42 -11.51
CA PRO A 419 -2.11 14.07 -11.34
C PRO A 419 -2.12 13.24 -12.63
N GLU A 420 -2.03 13.87 -13.82
CA GLU A 420 -1.88 13.15 -15.09
C GLU A 420 -0.48 12.55 -15.31
N SER A 421 0.52 13.12 -14.64
CA SER A 421 1.93 12.87 -14.93
C SER A 421 2.54 11.70 -14.15
N CYS A 422 1.88 11.21 -13.10
CA CYS A 422 2.43 10.21 -12.18
C CYS A 422 1.50 9.02 -11.91
N ALA A 423 2.05 7.95 -11.33
CA ALA A 423 1.29 6.80 -10.86
C ALA A 423 0.72 7.03 -9.46
N TRP A 424 -0.50 6.57 -9.24
CA TRP A 424 -1.20 6.57 -7.96
C TRP A 424 -2.22 5.43 -8.00
N ILE A 425 -2.40 4.75 -6.86
CA ILE A 425 -2.87 3.35 -6.83
C ILE A 425 -4.11 3.11 -5.94
N PRO A 426 -5.19 3.91 -6.07
CA PRO A 426 -6.42 3.68 -5.31
C PRO A 426 -7.16 2.42 -5.78
N GLY A 427 -7.99 1.86 -4.90
CA GLY A 427 -8.86 0.72 -5.19
C GLY A 427 -10.16 1.15 -5.90
N PRO A 428 -10.66 0.36 -6.85
CA PRO A 428 -11.78 0.75 -7.73
C PRO A 428 -13.10 0.98 -6.99
N VAL A 429 -13.33 0.27 -5.89
CA VAL A 429 -14.57 0.39 -5.10
C VAL A 429 -14.39 1.46 -4.00
N ALA A 430 -13.32 1.36 -3.23
CA ALA A 430 -13.11 2.19 -2.03
C ALA A 430 -12.88 3.68 -2.33
N VAL A 431 -12.42 4.03 -3.53
CA VAL A 431 -12.24 5.43 -3.96
C VAL A 431 -13.56 6.22 -3.92
N SER A 432 -14.70 5.56 -4.16
CA SER A 432 -16.03 6.20 -4.07
C SER A 432 -16.37 6.72 -2.67
N GLY A 433 -15.66 6.27 -1.64
CA GLY A 433 -15.80 6.75 -0.26
C GLY A 433 -15.05 8.06 0.02
N ILE A 434 -14.19 8.51 -0.90
CA ILE A 434 -13.41 9.74 -0.76
C ILE A 434 -14.22 10.90 -1.35
N THR A 435 -14.91 11.64 -0.50
CA THR A 435 -15.81 12.72 -0.94
C THR A 435 -15.31 14.12 -0.60
N ILE A 436 -14.35 14.24 0.33
CA ILE A 436 -13.79 15.49 0.81
C ILE A 436 -12.25 15.34 0.79
N PRO A 437 -11.52 16.21 0.09
CA PRO A 437 -10.07 16.22 0.18
C PRO A 437 -9.66 16.84 1.51
N ASN A 438 -8.58 16.36 2.12
CA ASN A 438 -8.07 16.87 3.38
C ASN A 438 -9.08 16.81 4.55
N GLU A 439 -9.97 15.82 4.55
CA GLU A 439 -10.72 15.45 5.75
C GLU A 439 -9.74 14.83 6.77
N SER A 440 -9.78 15.23 8.05
CA SER A 440 -8.84 14.66 9.03
C SER A 440 -9.06 13.16 9.21
N VAL A 441 -7.98 12.40 9.41
CA VAL A 441 -8.05 10.96 9.67
C VAL A 441 -8.95 10.65 10.87
N VAL A 442 -8.95 11.52 11.89
CA VAL A 442 -9.80 11.40 13.08
C VAL A 442 -11.28 11.49 12.70
N GLN A 443 -11.68 12.47 11.89
CA GLN A 443 -13.07 12.60 11.44
C GLN A 443 -13.50 11.39 10.60
N ILE A 444 -12.64 10.93 9.69
CA ILE A 444 -12.90 9.75 8.88
C ILE A 444 -13.16 8.55 9.78
N LEU A 445 -12.22 8.19 10.66
CA LEU A 445 -12.33 7.02 11.52
C LEU A 445 -13.49 7.13 12.53
N SER A 446 -13.71 8.31 13.11
CA SER A 446 -14.83 8.57 14.02
C SER A 446 -16.19 8.35 13.35
N SER A 447 -16.30 8.67 12.05
CA SER A 447 -17.54 8.43 11.29
C SER A 447 -17.82 6.93 11.10
N PHE A 448 -16.77 6.13 10.89
CA PHE A 448 -16.85 4.67 10.80
C PHE A 448 -17.26 4.08 12.15
N GLU A 449 -16.58 4.47 13.24
CA GLU A 449 -16.90 4.05 14.61
C GLU A 449 -18.35 4.39 14.98
N SER A 450 -18.78 5.63 14.71
CA SER A 450 -20.13 6.10 15.02
C SER A 450 -21.21 5.25 14.32
N ALA A 451 -20.99 4.89 13.05
CA ALA A 451 -21.93 4.04 12.31
C ALA A 451 -22.01 2.61 12.87
N ILE A 452 -20.89 2.08 13.36
CA ILE A 452 -20.81 0.77 14.01
C ILE A 452 -21.62 0.80 15.31
N ILE A 453 -21.43 1.82 16.16
CA ILE A 453 -22.11 1.99 17.45
C ILE A 453 -23.62 2.22 17.27
N ALA A 454 -24.03 3.10 16.36
CA ALA A 454 -25.44 3.42 16.13
C ALA A 454 -26.26 2.18 15.70
N ARG A 455 -25.62 1.25 14.99
CA ARG A 455 -26.23 -0.02 14.61
C ARG A 455 -26.34 -0.97 15.81
N SER A 456 -25.34 -1.00 16.68
CA SER A 456 -25.39 -1.75 17.96
C SER A 456 -26.54 -1.28 18.86
N SER A 457 -26.77 0.02 19.00
CA SER A 457 -27.86 0.56 19.84
C SER A 457 -29.25 0.23 19.28
N THR A 458 -29.38 0.22 17.95
CA THR A 458 -30.63 -0.19 17.28
C THR A 458 -30.89 -1.69 17.45
N SER A 459 -29.85 -2.51 17.36
CA SER A 459 -29.92 -3.96 17.62
C SER A 459 -30.17 -4.30 19.08
N SER A 460 -29.73 -3.45 20.03
CA SER A 460 -30.00 -3.62 21.46
C SER A 460 -31.48 -3.44 21.77
N HIS A 461 -32.14 -2.46 21.13
CA HIS A 461 -33.58 -2.29 21.23
C HIS A 461 -34.36 -3.41 20.54
N SER A 462 -33.86 -3.95 19.41
CA SER A 462 -34.51 -5.09 18.74
C SER A 462 -34.32 -6.42 19.48
N LEU A 463 -33.18 -6.65 20.12
CA LEU A 463 -32.96 -7.80 21.02
C LEU A 463 -33.83 -7.71 22.27
N ALA A 464 -33.88 -6.54 22.92
CA ALA A 464 -34.77 -6.32 24.07
C ALA A 464 -36.25 -6.48 23.69
N GLN A 465 -36.67 -6.00 22.51
CA GLN A 465 -38.01 -6.24 21.99
C GLN A 465 -38.26 -7.70 21.64
N ALA A 466 -37.30 -8.41 21.04
CA ALA A 466 -37.42 -9.83 20.70
C ALA A 466 -37.39 -10.75 21.92
N GLU A 467 -36.69 -10.39 22.99
CA GLU A 467 -36.74 -11.06 24.29
C GLU A 467 -38.06 -10.77 25.02
N TYR A 468 -38.54 -9.51 24.97
CA TYR A 468 -39.84 -9.14 25.51
C TYR A 468 -40.99 -9.86 24.79
N GLN A 469 -40.95 -9.96 23.46
CA GLN A 469 -41.94 -10.70 22.67
C GLN A 469 -41.90 -12.19 23.01
N ARG A 470 -40.71 -12.81 23.09
CA ARG A 470 -40.56 -14.22 23.50
C ARG A 470 -41.07 -14.47 24.91
N HIS A 471 -40.84 -13.56 25.85
CA HIS A 471 -41.38 -13.66 27.21
C HIS A 471 -42.91 -13.49 27.26
N SER A 472 -43.47 -12.62 26.42
CA SER A 472 -44.91 -12.42 26.27
C SER A 472 -45.58 -13.65 25.66
N ASP A 473 -45.01 -14.21 24.59
CA ASP A 473 -45.52 -15.39 23.91
C ASP A 473 -45.42 -16.63 24.82
N TYR A 474 -44.31 -16.77 25.56
CA TYR A 474 -44.17 -17.83 26.57
C TYR A 474 -45.21 -17.71 27.70
N ARG A 475 -45.49 -16.49 28.19
CA ARG A 475 -46.55 -16.28 29.19
C ARG A 475 -47.95 -16.59 28.66
N ALA A 476 -48.25 -16.18 27.43
CA ALA A 476 -49.53 -16.50 26.79
C ALA A 476 -49.70 -18.02 26.59
N GLN A 477 -48.61 -18.74 26.28
CA GLN A 477 -48.62 -20.19 26.12
C GLN A 477 -48.80 -20.94 27.45
N VAL A 478 -48.15 -20.47 28.52
CA VAL A 478 -48.33 -21.02 29.88
C VAL A 478 -49.75 -20.75 30.41
N GLU A 479 -50.35 -19.60 30.10
CA GLU A 479 -51.75 -19.32 30.46
C GLU A 479 -52.73 -20.24 29.70
N LEU A 480 -52.50 -20.49 28.40
CA LEU A 480 -53.30 -21.44 27.61
C LEU A 480 -53.18 -22.89 28.12
N ASP A 481 -51.97 -23.34 28.46
CA ASP A 481 -51.74 -24.69 29.00
C ASP A 481 -52.30 -24.85 30.43
N SER A 482 -52.36 -23.77 31.22
CA SER A 482 -52.94 -23.80 32.57
C SER A 482 -54.49 -23.87 32.58
N THR A 483 -55.14 -23.44 31.49
CA THR A 483 -56.60 -23.52 31.35
C THR A 483 -57.12 -24.89 30.90
N ASP A 484 -56.25 -25.79 30.41
CA ASP A 484 -56.65 -27.12 29.89
C ASP A 484 -56.54 -28.25 30.94
N HIS A 485 -56.18 -27.91 32.19
CA HIS A 485 -56.02 -28.88 33.28
C HIS A 485 -56.97 -28.69 34.48
N SER A 486 -57.98 -27.81 34.39
CA SER A 486 -58.97 -27.60 35.46
C SER A 486 -60.34 -28.25 35.23
N THR A 487 -60.42 -29.37 34.51
CA THR A 487 -61.67 -30.16 34.39
C THR A 487 -61.38 -31.65 34.36
N VAL A 488 -61.08 -32.26 35.52
CA VAL A 488 -61.59 -33.57 35.96
C VAL A 488 -61.19 -33.75 37.44
N ARG A 489 -62.17 -33.69 38.35
CA ARG A 489 -62.39 -34.70 39.40
C ARG A 489 -63.60 -34.31 40.24
N GLY A 490 -64.64 -35.13 40.11
CA GLY A 490 -65.90 -35.00 40.81
C GLY A 490 -65.90 -35.64 42.21
N ASN A 491 -67.00 -35.35 42.89
CA ASN A 491 -67.44 -35.82 44.20
C ASN A 491 -67.31 -37.34 44.41
N GLY A 492 -67.01 -37.73 45.65
CA GLY A 492 -67.20 -39.07 46.18
C GLY A 492 -66.83 -39.16 47.66
N ASP A 493 -67.82 -39.46 48.49
CA ASP A 493 -67.83 -39.40 49.95
C ASP A 493 -66.80 -40.29 50.70
N SER A 494 -66.47 -39.78 51.89
CA SER A 494 -65.98 -40.39 53.16
C SER A 494 -66.39 -41.85 53.45
N PRO A 495 -65.74 -42.61 54.36
CA PRO A 495 -65.34 -42.14 55.71
C PRO A 495 -64.00 -42.66 56.30
N ASP A 496 -63.61 -42.02 57.40
CA ASP A 496 -62.59 -42.37 58.40
C ASP A 496 -62.78 -43.81 58.95
N PRO A 497 -61.71 -44.56 59.27
CA PRO A 497 -61.26 -44.57 60.67
C PRO A 497 -59.73 -44.79 60.90
N PHE A 498 -59.34 -44.45 62.13
CA PHE A 498 -58.13 -44.82 62.88
C PHE A 498 -57.50 -46.21 62.65
N ASP A 499 -56.21 -46.25 63.03
CA ASP A 499 -55.41 -47.33 63.63
C ASP A 499 -54.50 -48.23 62.77
N TYR A 500 -53.24 -48.25 63.24
CA TYR A 500 -52.01 -49.01 62.91
C TYR A 500 -51.08 -48.52 61.79
#